data_AF-M0E202-F1
#
_entry.id   AF-M0E202-F1
#
_cell.length_a   1.000
_cell.length_b   1.000
_cell.length_c   1.000
_cell.angle_alpha   90.00
_cell.angle_beta   90.00
_cell.angle_gamma   90.00
#
_symmetry.space_group_name_H-M   'P 1'
#
loop_
_entity.id
_entity.type
_entity.pdbx_description
1 polymer ?
#
loop_
_entity_poly.entity_id
_entity_poly.type
_entity_poly.pdbx_seq_one_letter_code
_entity_poly.pdbx_strand_id
1 'polypeptide(L)'
;MASDKQSGSPGGLYARRIGAPTTDDEVNGFWLFGFGVLLGLSGVVLFLLTEQATTTRGIGYALAALAPPFIMLGAVIRFPLRRAGTSLGYLGTAVSVLGVVWFVNIFPDGWSTATGEPAVIAAYGLGLGLIGLAGTVVPLLSDPVYEDYERMQTETAAATAARDETSAELAATREELDETSAELAAAREELAAARSDREATESDLAARSEELAETESALEAARAETAALRESKARFELFEDAGGKPRWRLRHRNGNVIATAGQGYSSRGKAQKGLHSVRRNALGAGILRIETPVAEAEAIADDDGPEPADAADPDVAVPSEDEDIASKATFELFEDAGAEWRWRLRHDNGNVISDSGEGYASKSNAKRALGRVREHVAAADYLRVDPAAFEMFRDAGGEWRWRLIHENGNVLADSGEGYSSRSKARQGLDSVRSNAADAALEAVGEEGGEGGEGGGSKATFELFEDAAGEHRWRLRHRNGNIVADSGEGYASESGARDAIERVREYGPDADVLEVGNAAFEIYEDAGGKWRWRLRHRNGNIVADSGQGYASRSNAVEGITTVKRNAPGAEAETGDAGE
;
A
#
# COMPACT_ATOMS: atom_id res chain seq x y z
N MET A 1 13.80 19.14 58.62
CA MET A 1 13.78 19.82 59.93
C MET A 1 12.89 19.06 60.92
N ALA A 2 13.39 17.96 61.50
CA ALA A 2 12.69 17.20 62.55
C ALA A 2 13.61 16.81 63.73
N SER A 3 14.86 17.29 63.74
CA SER A 3 15.89 16.82 64.68
C SER A 3 15.96 17.62 66.00
N ASP A 4 15.32 18.80 66.06
CA ASP A 4 15.63 19.76 67.14
C ASP A 4 14.71 19.68 68.38
N LYS A 5 13.62 18.91 68.32
CA LYS A 5 12.69 18.75 69.45
C LYS A 5 13.01 17.57 70.38
N GLN A 6 13.91 16.66 70.01
CA GLN A 6 14.33 15.54 70.87
C GLN A 6 15.56 15.84 71.75
N SER A 7 16.16 17.03 71.60
CA SER A 7 17.41 17.40 72.28
C SER A 7 17.29 17.50 73.81
N GLY A 8 16.08 17.72 74.33
CA GLY A 8 15.78 17.78 75.76
C GLY A 8 15.19 16.49 76.35
N SER A 9 14.93 15.46 75.55
CA SER A 9 14.37 14.20 76.03
C SER A 9 15.47 13.32 76.65
N PRO A 10 15.20 12.58 77.75
CA PRO A 10 16.13 11.60 78.33
C PRO A 10 16.73 10.63 77.30
N GLY A 11 15.99 10.33 76.23
CA GLY A 11 16.43 9.55 75.06
C GLY A 11 17.57 10.18 74.25
N GLY A 12 17.48 11.48 73.99
CA GLY A 12 18.47 12.20 73.18
C GLY A 12 19.82 12.39 73.90
N LEU A 13 19.80 12.53 75.22
CA LEU A 13 21.02 12.59 76.04
C LEU A 13 21.75 11.24 76.10
N TYR A 14 21.00 10.14 76.25
CA TYR A 14 21.56 8.78 76.23
C TYR A 14 22.24 8.48 74.89
N ALA A 15 21.55 8.71 73.78
CA ALA A 15 22.07 8.48 72.43
C ALA A 15 23.36 9.27 72.13
N ARG A 16 23.45 10.51 72.64
CA ARG A 16 24.61 11.39 72.42
C ARG A 16 25.83 11.03 73.27
N ARG A 17 25.64 10.49 74.47
CA ARG A 17 26.73 10.29 75.46
C ARG A 17 27.15 8.85 75.66
N ILE A 18 26.27 7.88 75.40
CA ILE A 18 26.48 6.46 75.71
C ILE A 18 26.49 5.62 74.42
N GLY A 19 25.53 5.83 73.51
CA GLY A 19 25.47 5.13 72.22
C GLY A 19 24.04 5.03 71.68
N ALA A 20 23.88 4.66 70.40
CA ALA A 20 22.55 4.47 69.80
C ALA A 20 21.81 3.32 70.51
N PRO A 21 20.66 3.60 71.16
CA PRO A 21 19.92 2.56 71.88
C PRO A 21 19.36 1.53 70.90
N THR A 22 19.38 0.27 71.32
CA THR A 22 18.81 -0.84 70.54
C THR A 22 17.31 -0.99 70.78
N THR A 23 16.81 -0.53 71.93
CA THR A 23 15.39 -0.52 72.31
C THR A 23 15.07 0.73 73.14
N ASP A 24 13.79 1.17 73.15
CA ASP A 24 13.35 2.29 73.99
C ASP A 24 13.45 1.99 75.49
N ASP A 25 13.28 0.72 75.85
CA ASP A 25 13.38 0.21 77.23
C ASP A 25 14.80 0.34 77.79
N GLU A 26 15.83 0.23 76.95
CA GLU A 26 17.24 0.41 77.33
C GLU A 26 17.49 1.78 77.99
N VAL A 27 16.90 2.84 77.41
CA VAL A 27 17.06 4.21 77.91
C VAL A 27 16.28 4.42 79.20
N ASN A 28 15.04 3.92 79.26
CA ASN A 28 14.21 4.01 80.46
C ASN A 28 14.81 3.25 81.64
N GLY A 29 15.35 2.05 81.38
CA GLY A 29 16.04 1.23 82.37
C GLY A 29 17.29 1.92 82.94
N PHE A 30 18.09 2.59 82.10
CA PHE A 30 19.26 3.35 82.53
C PHE A 30 18.89 4.49 83.49
N TRP A 31 17.89 5.30 83.15
CA TRP A 31 17.45 6.40 84.01
C TRP A 31 16.80 5.90 85.31
N LEU A 32 16.06 4.79 85.25
CA LEU A 32 15.44 4.17 86.42
C LEU A 32 16.49 3.60 87.39
N PHE A 33 17.54 2.98 86.86
CA PHE A 33 18.70 2.53 87.64
C PHE A 33 19.37 3.71 88.35
N GLY A 34 19.67 4.78 87.59
CA GLY A 34 20.26 6.01 88.15
C GLY A 34 19.39 6.65 89.23
N PHE A 35 18.07 6.70 89.02
CA PHE A 35 17.10 7.16 90.00
C PHE A 35 17.14 6.34 91.29
N GLY A 36 17.14 5.00 91.19
CA GLY A 36 17.25 4.10 92.34
C GLY A 36 18.52 4.32 93.16
N VAL A 37 19.67 4.51 92.50
CA VAL A 37 20.95 4.82 93.17
C VAL A 37 20.87 6.16 93.91
N LEU A 38 20.35 7.21 93.28
CA LEU A 38 20.19 8.53 93.89
C LEU A 38 19.22 8.49 95.08
N LEU A 39 18.13 7.72 94.96
CA LEU A 39 17.15 7.53 96.02
C LEU A 39 17.78 6.86 97.25
N GLY A 40 18.59 5.82 97.03
CA GLY A 40 19.31 5.12 98.10
C GLY A 40 20.35 5.99 98.79
N LEU A 41 21.16 6.73 98.02
CA LEU A 41 22.13 7.68 98.57
C LEU A 41 21.44 8.76 99.40
N SER A 42 20.32 9.31 98.91
CA SER A 42 19.53 10.31 99.64
C SER A 42 18.99 9.75 100.96
N GLY A 43 18.49 8.50 100.95
CA GLY A 43 18.05 7.81 102.16
C GLY A 43 19.16 7.61 103.19
N VAL A 44 20.36 7.22 102.75
CA VAL A 44 21.54 7.05 103.62
C VAL A 44 22.01 8.38 104.20
N VAL A 45 22.09 9.44 103.38
CA VAL A 45 22.47 10.78 103.87
C VAL A 45 21.48 11.28 104.92
N LEU A 46 20.18 11.15 104.63
CA LEU A 46 19.13 11.56 105.57
C LEU A 46 19.17 10.74 106.87
N PHE A 47 19.48 9.44 106.77
CA PHE A 47 19.68 8.57 107.93
C PHE A 47 20.88 9.01 108.80
N LEU A 48 22.00 9.41 108.19
CA LEU A 48 23.20 9.85 108.90
C LEU A 48 23.05 11.23 109.56
N LEU A 49 22.23 12.11 108.97
CA LEU A 49 22.03 13.49 109.45
C LEU A 49 20.90 13.62 110.48
N THR A 50 20.19 12.53 110.82
CA THR A 50 19.01 12.57 111.69
C THR A 50 19.24 11.83 113.01
N GLU A 51 18.74 12.41 114.10
CA GLU A 51 18.82 11.83 115.43
C GLU A 51 18.05 10.50 115.51
N GLN A 52 18.51 9.62 116.41
CA GLN A 52 17.89 8.31 116.62
C GLN A 52 16.43 8.47 117.08
N ALA A 53 15.57 7.52 116.69
CA ALA A 53 14.15 7.48 117.04
C ALA A 53 13.29 8.69 116.59
N THR A 54 13.68 9.40 115.53
CA THR A 54 12.88 10.47 114.90
C THR A 54 12.12 9.99 113.65
N THR A 55 10.97 10.61 113.35
CA THR A 55 10.19 10.33 112.13
C THR A 55 11.00 10.57 110.86
N THR A 56 11.86 11.61 110.85
CA THR A 56 12.74 11.93 109.73
C THR A 56 13.71 10.78 109.44
N ARG A 57 14.28 10.14 110.46
CA ARG A 57 15.16 8.97 110.28
C ARG A 57 14.43 7.79 109.66
N GLY A 58 13.14 7.63 109.95
CA GLY A 58 12.28 6.62 109.35
C GLY A 58 12.04 6.81 107.84
N ILE A 59 11.94 8.07 107.40
CA ILE A 59 11.90 8.42 105.98
C ILE A 59 13.23 8.01 105.30
N GLY A 60 14.36 8.18 105.99
CA GLY A 60 15.68 7.75 105.50
C GLY A 60 15.73 6.24 105.22
N TYR A 61 15.21 5.42 106.13
CA TYR A 61 15.08 3.97 105.93
C TYR A 61 14.14 3.60 104.79
N ALA A 62 12.99 4.27 104.67
CA ALA A 62 12.06 4.02 103.57
C ALA A 62 12.68 4.34 102.20
N LEU A 63 13.39 5.46 102.08
CA LEU A 63 14.10 5.84 100.86
C LEU A 63 15.21 4.83 100.52
N ALA A 64 15.98 4.40 101.52
CA ALA A 64 17.01 3.37 101.35
C ALA A 64 16.41 2.01 100.95
N ALA A 65 15.24 1.64 101.48
CA ALA A 65 14.53 0.41 101.15
C ALA A 65 13.83 0.47 99.78
N LEU A 66 13.50 1.64 99.25
CA LEU A 66 12.96 1.77 97.89
C LEU A 66 14.04 1.65 96.82
N ALA A 67 15.31 1.84 97.15
CA ALA A 67 16.40 1.81 96.17
C ALA A 67 16.58 0.46 95.47
N PRO A 68 16.64 -0.71 96.16
CA PRO A 68 16.91 -1.99 95.50
C PRO A 68 15.87 -2.38 94.43
N PRO A 69 14.54 -2.25 94.64
CA PRO A 69 13.56 -2.53 93.61
C PRO A 69 13.73 -1.70 92.33
N PHE A 70 14.05 -0.40 92.44
CA PHE A 70 14.26 0.47 91.28
C PHE A 70 15.58 0.19 90.56
N ILE A 71 16.65 -0.10 91.32
CA ILE A 71 17.94 -0.51 90.75
C ILE A 71 17.80 -1.82 89.99
N MET A 72 17.16 -2.83 90.60
CA MET A 72 16.96 -4.13 89.98
C MET A 72 16.06 -4.02 88.74
N LEU A 73 14.94 -3.31 88.82
CA LEU A 73 14.05 -3.11 87.68
C LEU A 73 14.74 -2.36 86.54
N GLY A 74 15.52 -1.31 86.85
CA GLY A 74 16.29 -0.58 85.85
C GLY A 74 17.35 -1.44 85.15
N ALA A 75 18.01 -2.34 85.90
CA ALA A 75 18.96 -3.30 85.33
C ALA A 75 18.27 -4.36 84.46
N VAL A 76 17.08 -4.83 84.87
CA VAL A 76 16.29 -5.86 84.18
C VAL A 76 15.72 -5.33 82.86
N ILE A 77 15.10 -4.15 82.86
CA ILE A 77 14.51 -3.53 81.66
C ILE A 77 15.57 -3.17 80.61
N ARG A 78 16.85 -3.03 81.00
CA ARG A 78 17.94 -2.77 80.06
C ARG A 78 18.23 -3.96 79.13
N PHE A 79 17.83 -5.16 79.53
CA PHE A 79 17.87 -6.30 78.63
C PHE A 79 16.65 -6.28 77.70
N PRO A 80 16.77 -6.75 76.45
CA PRO A 80 15.65 -6.86 75.52
C PRO A 80 14.71 -7.99 75.95
N LEU A 81 13.92 -7.74 76.99
CA LEU A 81 13.00 -8.71 77.57
C LEU A 81 11.68 -8.74 76.80
N ARG A 82 11.10 -9.94 76.70
CA ARG A 82 9.70 -10.08 76.25
C ARG A 82 8.77 -9.34 77.22
N ARG A 83 7.61 -8.90 76.73
CA ARG A 83 6.58 -8.20 77.52
C ARG A 83 6.24 -8.90 78.85
N ALA A 84 6.32 -10.23 78.88
CA ALA A 84 6.11 -11.03 80.10
C ALA A 84 7.18 -10.78 81.17
N GLY A 85 8.46 -10.66 80.79
CA GLY A 85 9.56 -10.34 81.71
C GLY A 85 9.46 -8.93 82.26
N THR A 86 9.14 -7.96 81.40
CA THR A 86 8.92 -6.56 81.82
C THR A 86 7.72 -6.43 82.75
N SER A 87 6.60 -7.11 82.46
CA SER A 87 5.40 -7.10 83.30
C SER A 87 5.65 -7.73 84.68
N LEU A 88 6.40 -8.85 84.72
CA LEU A 88 6.78 -9.51 85.96
C LEU A 88 7.73 -8.64 86.80
N GLY A 89 8.66 -7.93 86.17
CA GLY A 89 9.52 -6.94 86.82
C GLY A 89 8.72 -5.81 87.46
N TYR A 90 7.79 -5.19 86.73
CA TYR A 90 6.93 -4.14 87.28
C TYR A 90 6.05 -4.62 88.43
N LEU A 91 5.50 -5.84 88.33
CA LEU A 91 4.72 -6.46 89.40
C LEU A 91 5.57 -6.64 90.66
N GLY A 92 6.79 -7.15 90.53
CA GLY A 92 7.73 -7.31 91.64
C GLY A 92 8.06 -5.97 92.31
N THR A 93 8.33 -4.93 91.53
CA THR A 93 8.57 -3.57 92.06
C THR A 93 7.36 -3.02 92.79
N ALA A 94 6.15 -3.17 92.25
CA ALA A 94 4.93 -2.72 92.92
C ALA A 94 4.72 -3.41 94.28
N VAL A 95 4.95 -4.73 94.34
CA VAL A 95 4.89 -5.51 95.59
C VAL A 95 5.93 -5.02 96.61
N SER A 96 7.17 -4.76 96.18
CA SER A 96 8.20 -4.22 97.08
C SER A 96 7.87 -2.80 97.58
N VAL A 97 7.36 -1.91 96.72
CA VAL A 97 6.94 -0.55 97.13
C VAL A 97 5.80 -0.61 98.15
N LEU A 98 4.81 -1.47 97.92
CA LEU A 98 3.73 -1.70 98.88
C LEU A 98 4.25 -2.23 100.21
N GLY A 99 5.25 -3.12 100.19
CA GLY A 99 5.95 -3.58 101.39
C GLY A 99 6.60 -2.43 102.18
N VAL A 100 7.26 -1.49 101.50
CA VAL A 100 7.86 -0.32 102.16
C VAL A 100 6.81 0.64 102.72
N VAL A 101 5.72 0.89 101.98
CA VAL A 101 4.61 1.74 102.47
C VAL A 101 3.95 1.11 103.70
N TRP A 102 3.72 -0.20 103.67
CA TRP A 102 3.17 -0.94 104.79
C TRP A 102 4.08 -0.90 106.00
N PHE A 103 5.40 -1.03 105.80
CA PHE A 103 6.41 -0.88 106.83
C PHE A 103 6.34 0.49 107.52
N VAL A 104 6.29 1.59 106.75
CA VAL A 104 6.24 2.95 107.31
C VAL A 104 4.94 3.20 108.10
N ASN A 105 3.83 2.57 107.70
CA ASN A 105 2.54 2.76 108.36
C ASN A 105 2.47 2.07 109.74
N ILE A 106 3.11 0.89 109.90
CA ILE A 106 3.09 0.13 111.16
C ILE A 106 4.00 0.76 112.23
N PHE A 107 5.05 1.49 111.85
CA PHE A 107 6.06 2.03 112.78
C PHE A 107 6.14 3.57 112.79
N PRO A 108 5.11 4.30 113.27
CA PRO A 108 5.11 5.76 113.28
C PRO A 108 5.94 6.41 114.42
N ASP A 109 6.04 5.78 115.61
CA ASP A 109 6.58 6.41 116.84
C ASP A 109 7.72 5.59 117.49
N GLY A 110 8.96 5.78 117.03
CA GLY A 110 10.17 5.26 117.68
C GLY A 110 10.53 3.81 117.31
N TRP A 111 11.60 3.67 116.53
CA TRP A 111 12.03 2.42 115.88
C TRP A 111 12.71 1.48 116.88
N SER A 112 11.94 0.65 117.59
CA SER A 112 12.47 -0.43 118.43
C SER A 112 12.73 -1.69 117.59
N THR A 113 13.98 -2.16 117.56
CA THR A 113 14.44 -3.28 116.73
C THR A 113 14.07 -4.67 117.28
N ALA A 114 13.23 -4.76 118.31
CA ALA A 114 12.92 -6.04 118.95
C ALA A 114 11.90 -6.92 118.20
N THR A 115 11.07 -6.36 117.31
CA THR A 115 10.08 -7.13 116.53
C THR A 115 9.90 -6.53 115.14
N GLY A 116 10.65 -7.03 114.15
CA GLY A 116 10.29 -6.82 112.75
C GLY A 116 9.09 -7.69 112.40
N GLU A 117 8.04 -7.11 111.81
CA GLU A 117 6.85 -7.86 111.39
C GLU A 117 7.21 -8.81 110.22
N PRO A 118 7.20 -10.14 110.41
CA PRO A 118 7.68 -11.08 109.39
C PRO A 118 6.93 -10.98 108.06
N ALA A 119 5.65 -10.60 108.10
CA ALA A 119 4.81 -10.45 106.92
C ALA A 119 5.29 -9.31 105.98
N VAL A 120 5.78 -8.20 106.54
CA VAL A 120 6.28 -7.05 105.77
C VAL A 120 7.59 -7.41 105.07
N ILE A 121 8.49 -8.10 105.79
CA ILE A 121 9.77 -8.57 105.25
C ILE A 121 9.52 -9.61 104.14
N ALA A 122 8.57 -10.53 104.35
CA ALA A 122 8.19 -11.52 103.35
C ALA A 122 7.61 -10.88 102.09
N ALA A 123 6.73 -9.87 102.21
CA ALA A 123 6.18 -9.16 101.07
C ALA A 123 7.26 -8.41 100.27
N TYR A 124 8.14 -7.68 100.97
CA TYR A 124 9.26 -6.97 100.33
C TYR A 124 10.23 -7.94 99.63
N GLY A 125 10.57 -9.06 100.29
CA GLY A 125 11.42 -10.11 99.74
C GLY A 125 10.81 -10.83 98.53
N LEU A 126 9.50 -11.11 98.56
CA LEU A 126 8.77 -11.66 97.41
C LEU A 126 8.85 -10.74 96.20
N GLY A 127 8.65 -9.43 96.40
CA GLY A 127 8.77 -8.43 95.35
C GLY A 127 10.16 -8.42 94.71
N LEU A 128 11.23 -8.43 95.51
CA LEU A 128 12.60 -8.52 94.99
C LEU A 128 12.87 -9.84 94.25
N GLY A 129 12.33 -10.96 94.74
CA GLY A 129 12.42 -12.26 94.11
C GLY A 129 11.77 -12.29 92.72
N LEU A 130 10.60 -11.67 92.57
CA LEU A 130 9.91 -11.57 91.27
C LEU A 130 10.70 -10.74 90.25
N ILE A 131 11.31 -9.62 90.68
CA ILE A 131 12.19 -8.83 89.79
C ILE A 131 13.42 -9.65 89.37
N GLY A 132 14.01 -10.40 90.30
CA GLY A 132 15.14 -11.28 90.02
C GLY A 132 14.82 -12.40 89.02
N LEU A 133 13.64 -13.02 89.15
CA LEU A 133 13.16 -14.04 88.20
C LEU A 133 12.93 -13.47 86.81
N ALA A 134 12.38 -12.25 86.73
CA ALA A 134 12.18 -11.54 85.45
C ALA A 134 13.50 -11.33 84.70
N GLY A 135 14.57 -10.98 85.42
CA GLY A 135 15.90 -10.74 84.82
C GLY A 135 16.71 -11.98 84.48
N THR A 136 16.47 -13.11 85.16
CA THR A 136 17.35 -14.30 85.04
C THR A 136 16.69 -15.46 84.31
N VAL A 137 15.41 -15.76 84.59
CA VAL A 137 14.74 -16.95 84.08
C VAL A 137 14.01 -16.68 82.77
N VAL A 138 13.37 -15.53 82.62
CA VAL A 138 12.62 -15.19 81.42
C VAL A 138 13.51 -15.13 80.15
N PRO A 139 14.72 -14.55 80.18
CA PRO A 139 15.63 -14.60 79.03
C PRO A 139 16.04 -16.01 78.64
N LEU A 140 16.33 -16.88 79.63
CA LEU A 140 16.78 -18.25 79.37
C LEU A 140 15.70 -19.13 78.74
N LEU A 141 14.43 -18.80 78.96
CA LEU A 141 13.29 -19.49 78.35
C LEU A 141 12.86 -18.87 77.01
N SER A 142 13.39 -17.69 76.67
CA SER A 142 12.99 -16.92 75.49
C SER A 142 14.12 -16.95 74.47
N ASP A 143 14.11 -17.93 73.56
CA ASP A 143 15.18 -18.11 72.59
C ASP A 143 15.16 -16.98 71.52
N PRO A 144 16.21 -16.14 71.39
CA PRO A 144 16.22 -15.00 70.46
C PRO A 144 16.59 -15.36 69.02
N VAL A 145 17.10 -16.57 68.77
CA VAL A 145 17.76 -16.94 67.50
C VAL A 145 16.76 -17.26 66.37
N TYR A 146 15.52 -17.65 66.69
CA TYR A 146 14.57 -18.11 65.67
C TYR A 146 13.90 -16.98 64.87
N GLU A 147 13.57 -15.86 65.52
CA GLU A 147 12.85 -14.73 64.89
C GLU A 147 13.76 -13.87 63.98
N ASP A 148 15.05 -13.75 64.32
CA ASP A 148 16.03 -13.09 63.43
C ASP A 148 16.29 -13.90 62.16
N TYR A 149 16.25 -15.23 62.25
CA TYR A 149 16.46 -16.12 61.10
C TYR A 149 15.30 -16.06 60.10
N GLU A 150 14.04 -16.06 60.56
CA GLU A 150 12.86 -15.93 59.68
C GLU A 150 12.80 -14.58 58.97
N ARG A 151 13.15 -13.49 59.66
CA ARG A 151 13.25 -12.16 59.05
C ARG A 151 14.35 -12.08 57.99
N MET A 152 15.52 -12.63 58.28
CA MET A 152 16.62 -12.65 57.30
C MET A 152 16.26 -13.50 56.07
N GLN A 153 15.56 -14.62 56.25
CA GLN A 153 15.06 -15.43 55.14
C GLN A 153 14.03 -14.68 54.29
N THR A 154 13.06 -13.99 54.91
CA THR A 154 12.02 -13.24 54.18
C THR A 154 12.58 -12.05 53.42
N GLU A 155 13.53 -11.30 53.99
CA GLU A 155 14.23 -10.21 53.30
C GLU A 155 15.06 -10.72 52.12
N THR A 156 15.76 -11.85 52.30
CA THR A 156 16.55 -12.46 51.22
C THR A 156 15.64 -13.00 50.11
N ALA A 157 14.50 -13.59 50.46
CA ALA A 157 13.51 -14.05 49.49
C ALA A 157 12.89 -12.89 48.71
N ALA A 158 12.56 -11.78 49.38
CA ALA A 158 12.02 -10.58 48.75
C ALA A 158 13.06 -9.92 47.82
N ALA A 159 14.32 -9.82 48.24
CA ALA A 159 15.41 -9.30 47.41
C ALA A 159 15.66 -10.18 46.18
N THR A 160 15.59 -11.50 46.34
CA THR A 160 15.73 -12.45 45.23
C THR A 160 14.58 -12.31 44.24
N ALA A 161 13.34 -12.22 44.73
CA ALA A 161 12.16 -12.04 43.89
C ALA A 161 12.22 -10.73 43.08
N ALA A 162 12.61 -9.62 43.71
CA ALA A 162 12.78 -8.34 43.03
C ALA A 162 13.88 -8.38 41.94
N ARG A 163 14.99 -9.09 42.21
CA ARG A 163 16.04 -9.31 41.23
C ARG A 163 15.53 -10.13 40.05
N ASP A 164 14.79 -11.20 40.32
CA ASP A 164 14.29 -12.09 39.28
C ASP A 164 13.24 -11.38 38.40
N GLU A 165 12.37 -10.57 38.99
CA GLU A 165 11.44 -9.69 38.25
C GLU A 165 12.18 -8.71 37.34
N THR A 166 13.19 -8.00 37.88
CA THR A 166 14.02 -7.08 37.08
C THR A 166 14.75 -7.82 35.95
N SER A 167 15.21 -9.04 36.22
CA SER A 167 15.91 -9.86 35.22
C SER A 167 14.98 -10.34 34.11
N ALA A 168 13.71 -10.62 34.44
CA ALA A 168 12.69 -11.00 33.47
C ALA A 168 12.30 -9.81 32.59
N GLU A 169 12.12 -8.62 33.17
CA GLU A 169 11.89 -7.38 32.42
C GLU A 169 13.06 -7.05 31.49
N LEU A 170 14.29 -7.23 31.95
CA LEU A 170 15.49 -7.05 31.12
C LEU A 170 15.59 -8.07 29.99
N ALA A 171 15.13 -9.31 30.21
CA ALA A 171 15.09 -10.33 29.17
C ALA A 171 14.04 -9.98 28.10
N ALA A 172 12.84 -9.56 28.50
CA ALA A 172 11.77 -9.15 27.59
C ALA A 172 12.18 -7.94 26.74
N THR A 173 12.75 -6.91 27.36
CA THR A 173 13.24 -5.72 26.63
C THR A 173 14.37 -6.03 25.64
N ARG A 174 15.21 -7.03 25.93
CA ARG A 174 16.24 -7.49 24.97
C ARG A 174 15.61 -8.23 23.79
N GLU A 175 14.60 -9.05 24.03
CA GLU A 175 13.87 -9.74 22.97
C GLU A 175 13.18 -8.74 22.04
N GLU A 176 12.50 -7.73 22.58
CA GLU A 176 11.90 -6.63 21.79
C GLU A 176 12.96 -5.84 20.99
N LEU A 177 14.14 -5.62 21.58
CA LEU A 177 15.25 -4.94 20.89
C LEU A 177 15.80 -5.78 19.74
N ASP A 178 15.95 -7.09 19.93
CA ASP A 178 16.43 -8.01 18.91
C ASP A 178 15.42 -8.08 17.75
N GLU A 179 14.12 -8.16 18.04
CA GLU A 179 13.04 -8.09 17.04
C GLU A 179 13.09 -6.78 16.25
N THR A 180 13.11 -5.64 16.93
CA THR A 180 13.20 -4.31 16.29
C THR A 180 14.47 -4.18 15.44
N SER A 181 15.59 -4.77 15.89
CA SER A 181 16.85 -4.74 15.14
C SER A 181 16.78 -5.58 13.85
N ALA A 182 16.06 -6.70 13.88
CA ALA A 182 15.82 -7.55 12.71
C ALA A 182 14.89 -6.85 11.72
N GLU A 183 13.82 -6.20 12.20
CA GLU A 183 12.94 -5.38 11.35
C GLU A 183 13.71 -4.24 10.67
N LEU A 184 14.59 -3.55 11.41
CA LEU A 184 15.42 -2.49 10.86
C LEU A 184 16.42 -3.00 9.83
N ALA A 185 16.96 -4.21 10.00
CA ALA A 185 17.83 -4.83 9.02
C ALA A 185 17.08 -5.15 7.72
N ALA A 186 15.88 -5.74 7.83
CA ALA A 186 15.01 -6.02 6.68
C ALA A 186 14.61 -4.74 5.92
N ALA A 187 14.20 -3.70 6.64
CA ALA A 187 13.85 -2.41 6.04
C ALA A 187 15.04 -1.75 5.31
N ARG A 188 16.26 -1.94 5.81
CA ARG A 188 17.48 -1.45 5.14
C ARG A 188 17.78 -2.21 3.85
N GLU A 189 17.55 -3.51 3.83
CA GLU A 189 17.69 -4.34 2.63
C GLU A 189 16.66 -3.96 1.57
N GLU A 190 15.40 -3.78 1.96
CA GLU A 190 14.33 -3.30 1.09
C GLU A 190 14.66 -1.92 0.49
N LEU A 191 15.16 -0.99 1.32
CA LEU A 191 15.60 0.33 0.86
C LEU A 191 16.78 0.23 -0.12
N ALA A 192 17.70 -0.71 0.07
CA ALA A 192 18.82 -0.91 -0.85
C ALA A 192 18.34 -1.46 -2.20
N ALA A 193 17.41 -2.42 -2.19
CA ALA A 193 16.77 -2.94 -3.40
C ALA A 193 16.02 -1.82 -4.15
N ALA A 194 15.19 -1.05 -3.46
CA ALA A 194 14.45 0.07 -4.05
C ALA A 194 15.36 1.15 -4.66
N ARG A 195 16.53 1.39 -4.05
CA ARG A 195 17.54 2.31 -4.62
C ARG A 195 18.15 1.76 -5.90
N SER A 196 18.47 0.46 -5.94
CA SER A 196 18.98 -0.21 -7.14
C SER A 196 17.95 -0.15 -8.28
N ASP A 197 16.67 -0.41 -7.98
CA ASP A 197 15.60 -0.36 -8.98
C ASP A 197 15.40 1.06 -9.53
N ARG A 198 15.53 2.08 -8.68
CA ARG A 198 15.48 3.48 -9.11
C ARG A 198 16.66 3.82 -10.03
N GLU A 199 17.87 3.38 -9.72
CA GLU A 199 19.05 3.60 -10.57
C GLU A 199 18.92 2.91 -11.93
N ALA A 200 18.41 1.68 -11.97
CA ALA A 200 18.06 0.99 -13.22
C ALA A 200 17.02 1.77 -14.02
N THR A 201 15.96 2.26 -13.36
CA THR A 201 14.91 3.06 -14.02
C THR A 201 15.44 4.38 -14.57
N GLU A 202 16.33 5.06 -13.83
CA GLU A 202 17.00 6.28 -14.29
C GLU A 202 17.88 6.03 -15.52
N SER A 203 18.61 4.90 -15.54
CA SER A 203 19.39 4.48 -16.71
C SER A 203 18.50 4.19 -17.92
N ASP A 204 17.40 3.47 -17.73
CA ASP A 204 16.45 3.17 -18.81
C ASP A 204 15.79 4.45 -19.36
N LEU A 205 15.50 5.42 -18.48
CA LEU A 205 14.95 6.71 -18.87
C LEU A 205 15.96 7.50 -19.71
N ALA A 206 17.23 7.49 -19.31
CA ALA A 206 18.30 8.15 -20.07
C ALA A 206 18.43 7.54 -21.48
N ALA A 207 18.46 6.21 -21.60
CA ALA A 207 18.53 5.53 -22.89
C ALA A 207 17.32 5.86 -23.79
N ARG A 208 16.10 5.87 -23.22
CA ARG A 208 14.89 6.28 -23.97
C ARG A 208 14.91 7.74 -24.39
N SER A 209 15.50 8.62 -23.58
CA SER A 209 15.63 10.04 -23.93
C SER A 209 16.58 10.25 -25.11
N GLU A 210 17.65 9.45 -25.21
CA GLU A 210 18.56 9.45 -26.35
C GLU A 210 17.87 8.91 -27.63
N GLU A 211 17.13 7.81 -27.51
CA GLU A 211 16.33 7.26 -28.63
C GLU A 211 15.27 8.27 -29.10
N LEU A 212 14.61 8.97 -28.18
CA LEU A 212 13.66 10.02 -28.51
C LEU A 212 14.35 11.17 -29.26
N ALA A 213 15.52 11.61 -28.83
CA ALA A 213 16.26 12.66 -29.51
C ALA A 213 16.69 12.25 -30.94
N GLU A 214 17.08 10.98 -31.14
CA GLU A 214 17.41 10.44 -32.46
C GLU A 214 16.18 10.39 -33.37
N THR A 215 15.05 9.90 -32.85
CA THR A 215 13.78 9.85 -33.60
C THR A 215 13.24 11.23 -33.95
N GLU A 216 13.33 12.21 -33.04
CA GLU A 216 12.99 13.61 -33.32
C GLU A 216 13.88 14.20 -34.42
N SER A 217 15.19 13.95 -34.38
CA SER A 217 16.11 14.38 -35.42
C SER A 217 15.79 13.73 -36.78
N ALA A 218 15.46 12.43 -36.80
CA ALA A 218 15.07 11.73 -38.02
C ALA A 218 13.74 12.26 -38.59
N LEU A 219 12.79 12.59 -37.72
CA LEU A 219 11.52 13.20 -38.11
C LEU A 219 11.72 14.59 -38.71
N GLU A 220 12.57 15.42 -38.12
CA GLU A 220 12.93 16.74 -38.67
C GLU A 220 13.62 16.60 -40.03
N ALA A 221 14.52 15.64 -40.20
CA ALA A 221 15.15 15.36 -41.49
C ALA A 221 14.10 14.94 -42.55
N ALA A 222 13.17 14.05 -42.20
CA ALA A 222 12.09 13.63 -43.09
C ALA A 222 11.13 14.79 -43.43
N ARG A 223 10.83 15.66 -42.46
CA ARG A 223 10.06 16.90 -42.69
C ARG A 223 10.79 17.84 -43.65
N ALA A 224 12.09 18.01 -43.49
CA ALA A 224 12.90 18.83 -44.40
C ALA A 224 12.93 18.24 -45.82
N GLU A 225 13.05 16.92 -45.96
CA GLU A 225 13.00 16.23 -47.25
C GLU A 225 11.64 16.40 -47.93
N THR A 226 10.54 16.18 -47.20
CA THR A 226 9.19 16.38 -47.75
C THR A 226 8.92 17.84 -48.10
N ALA A 227 9.45 18.80 -47.33
CA ALA A 227 9.39 20.22 -47.66
C ALA A 227 10.16 20.54 -48.96
N ALA A 228 11.36 19.96 -49.14
CA ALA A 228 12.15 20.11 -50.35
C ALA A 228 11.45 19.49 -51.58
N LEU A 229 10.76 18.35 -51.43
CA LEU A 229 9.95 17.75 -52.49
C LEU A 229 8.76 18.64 -52.91
N ARG A 230 8.23 19.47 -51.99
CA ARG A 230 7.16 20.43 -52.27
C ARG A 230 7.66 21.72 -52.93
N GLU A 231 8.96 22.01 -52.88
CA GLU A 231 9.54 23.20 -53.51
C GLU A 231 9.70 23.01 -55.03
N SER A 232 8.69 23.41 -55.80
CA SER A 232 8.76 23.31 -57.26
C SER A 232 9.64 24.39 -57.89
N LYS A 233 10.64 23.98 -58.67
CA LYS A 233 11.46 24.87 -59.52
C LYS A 233 10.75 25.28 -60.82
N ALA A 234 9.51 24.86 -61.01
CA ALA A 234 8.72 25.11 -62.21
C ALA A 234 7.38 25.79 -61.85
N ARG A 235 6.84 26.56 -62.79
CA ARG A 235 5.57 27.29 -62.63
C ARG A 235 4.62 26.89 -63.73
N PHE A 236 3.36 26.70 -63.37
CA PHE A 236 2.28 26.56 -64.35
C PHE A 236 1.85 27.94 -64.87
N GLU A 237 1.76 28.04 -66.19
CA GLU A 237 1.28 29.21 -66.92
C GLU A 237 0.00 28.81 -67.66
N LEU A 238 -1.10 29.54 -67.44
CA LEU A 238 -2.27 29.50 -68.33
C LEU A 238 -2.10 30.55 -69.42
N PHE A 239 -2.26 30.14 -70.68
CA PHE A 239 -2.15 31.01 -71.85
C PHE A 239 -3.19 30.60 -72.91
N GLU A 240 -3.39 31.44 -73.91
CA GLU A 240 -4.23 31.12 -75.07
C GLU A 240 -3.32 30.77 -76.25
N ASP A 241 -3.67 29.71 -76.98
CA ASP A 241 -2.94 29.33 -78.19
C ASP A 241 -3.28 30.25 -79.38
N ALA A 242 -2.63 30.03 -80.53
CA ALA A 242 -2.86 30.82 -81.74
C ALA A 242 -4.31 30.73 -82.27
N GLY A 243 -5.08 29.74 -81.83
CA GLY A 243 -6.51 29.57 -82.13
C GLY A 243 -7.44 30.14 -81.06
N GLY A 244 -6.91 30.86 -80.06
CA GLY A 244 -7.69 31.45 -78.96
C GLY A 244 -8.17 30.42 -77.93
N LYS A 245 -7.70 29.16 -77.99
CA LYS A 245 -8.10 28.14 -77.01
C LYS A 245 -7.18 28.22 -75.78
N PRO A 246 -7.74 28.24 -74.56
CA PRO A 246 -6.96 28.23 -73.33
C PRO A 246 -6.21 26.90 -73.15
N ARG A 247 -4.93 27.00 -72.77
CA ARG A 247 -4.01 25.89 -72.47
C ARG A 247 -3.21 26.19 -71.21
N TRP A 248 -2.67 25.14 -70.59
CA TRP A 248 -1.68 25.26 -69.53
C TRP A 248 -0.33 24.71 -70.00
N ARG A 249 0.76 25.27 -69.50
CA ARG A 249 2.11 24.72 -69.63
C ARG A 249 2.88 24.84 -68.33
N LEU A 250 3.75 23.89 -68.04
CA LEU A 250 4.70 23.92 -66.94
C LEU A 250 6.05 24.41 -67.46
N ARG A 251 6.50 25.57 -66.98
CA ARG A 251 7.78 26.16 -67.35
C ARG A 251 8.74 26.07 -66.18
N HIS A 252 9.92 25.48 -66.39
CA HIS A 252 10.99 25.50 -65.41
C HIS A 252 11.58 26.90 -65.27
N ARG A 253 12.19 27.21 -64.12
CA ARG A 253 12.85 28.51 -63.88
C ARG A 253 13.94 28.87 -64.90
N ASN A 254 14.52 27.90 -65.61
CA ASN A 254 15.49 28.15 -66.69
C ASN A 254 14.84 28.54 -68.03
N GLY A 255 13.50 28.65 -68.08
CA GLY A 255 12.76 29.01 -69.26
C GLY A 255 12.26 27.83 -70.10
N ASN A 256 12.72 26.60 -69.87
CA ASN A 256 12.28 25.45 -70.65
C ASN A 256 10.86 25.01 -70.30
N VAL A 257 10.08 24.66 -71.31
CA VAL A 257 8.77 24.01 -71.12
C VAL A 257 8.99 22.53 -70.84
N ILE A 258 8.46 22.04 -69.72
CA ILE A 258 8.61 20.64 -69.28
C ILE A 258 7.35 19.83 -69.59
N ALA A 259 6.18 20.47 -69.52
CA ALA A 259 4.90 19.83 -69.83
C ALA A 259 3.92 20.86 -70.40
N THR A 260 2.99 20.40 -71.23
CA THR A 260 1.90 21.24 -71.79
C THR A 260 0.64 20.41 -71.92
N ALA A 261 -0.52 21.07 -71.89
CA ALA A 261 -1.75 20.45 -72.34
C ALA A 261 -1.64 20.08 -73.83
N GLY A 262 -1.84 18.79 -74.15
CA GLY A 262 -1.81 18.29 -75.54
C GLY A 262 -2.86 18.94 -76.43
N GLN A 263 -4.04 19.21 -75.87
CA GLN A 263 -5.17 19.86 -76.56
C GLN A 263 -5.55 21.21 -75.94
N GLY A 264 -6.21 22.06 -76.74
CA GLY A 264 -6.79 23.33 -76.30
C GLY A 264 -8.14 23.12 -75.62
N TYR A 265 -8.32 23.66 -74.41
CA TYR A 265 -9.58 23.53 -73.67
C TYR A 265 -10.65 24.46 -74.23
N SER A 266 -11.92 24.12 -74.02
CA SER A 266 -13.05 24.98 -74.43
C SER A 266 -13.26 26.21 -73.54
N SER A 267 -12.65 26.27 -72.35
CA SER A 267 -12.69 27.46 -71.48
C SER A 267 -11.53 27.52 -70.49
N ARG A 268 -11.25 28.71 -69.97
CA ARG A 268 -10.18 28.94 -68.98
C ARG A 268 -10.42 28.17 -67.67
N GLY A 269 -11.67 28.04 -67.25
CA GLY A 269 -12.06 27.26 -66.07
C GLY A 269 -11.80 25.76 -66.26
N LYS A 270 -12.06 25.21 -67.46
CA LYS A 270 -11.71 23.80 -67.77
C LYS A 270 -10.19 23.58 -67.80
N ALA A 271 -9.43 24.53 -68.35
CA ALA A 271 -7.96 24.48 -68.31
C ALA A 271 -7.40 24.52 -66.88
N GLN A 272 -8.02 25.30 -65.97
CA GLN A 272 -7.66 25.31 -64.55
C GLN A 272 -8.00 23.99 -63.83
N LYS A 273 -9.16 23.39 -64.11
CA LYS A 273 -9.53 22.07 -63.58
C LYS A 273 -8.57 20.97 -64.05
N GLY A 274 -8.22 20.96 -65.34
CA GLY A 274 -7.23 20.05 -65.91
C GLY A 274 -5.85 20.22 -65.26
N LEU A 275 -5.41 21.47 -65.07
CA LEU A 275 -4.19 21.78 -64.33
C LEU A 275 -4.24 21.27 -62.87
N HIS A 276 -5.35 21.46 -62.17
CA HIS A 276 -5.51 21.01 -60.79
C HIS A 276 -5.43 19.48 -60.69
N SER A 277 -6.03 18.76 -61.64
CA SER A 277 -5.90 17.30 -61.73
C SER A 277 -4.45 16.85 -61.91
N VAL A 278 -3.69 17.51 -62.79
CA VAL A 278 -2.26 17.21 -62.97
C VAL A 278 -1.46 17.48 -61.68
N ARG A 279 -1.73 18.59 -60.97
CA ARG A 279 -1.05 18.89 -59.70
C ARG A 279 -1.32 17.85 -58.62
N ARG A 280 -2.52 17.29 -58.59
CA ARG A 280 -2.94 16.29 -57.59
C ARG A 280 -2.34 14.91 -57.89
N ASN A 281 -2.38 14.50 -59.16
CA ASN A 281 -2.07 13.12 -59.54
C ASN A 281 -0.62 12.91 -59.99
N ALA A 282 0.14 13.97 -60.28
CA ALA A 282 1.53 13.83 -60.74
C ALA A 282 2.48 13.30 -59.65
N LEU A 283 2.27 13.69 -58.39
CA LEU A 283 3.10 13.24 -57.27
C LEU A 283 2.66 11.82 -56.87
N GLY A 284 3.35 10.79 -57.37
CA GLY A 284 3.02 9.38 -57.14
C GLY A 284 2.52 8.62 -58.38
N ALA A 285 2.37 9.28 -59.53
CA ALA A 285 2.08 8.59 -60.79
C ALA A 285 3.26 7.70 -61.22
N GLY A 286 2.99 6.41 -61.44
CA GLY A 286 3.98 5.47 -61.97
C GLY A 286 4.35 5.75 -63.43
N ILE A 287 5.58 5.42 -63.82
CA ILE A 287 6.05 5.55 -65.20
C ILE A 287 5.76 4.25 -65.94
N LEU A 288 4.87 4.30 -66.94
CA LEU A 288 4.66 3.19 -67.89
C LEU A 288 5.53 3.43 -69.12
N ARG A 289 6.50 2.56 -69.37
CA ARG A 289 7.31 2.59 -70.59
C ARG A 289 6.60 1.81 -71.70
N ILE A 290 6.01 2.53 -72.66
CA ILE A 290 5.45 1.95 -73.87
C ILE A 290 6.51 2.07 -74.98
N GLU A 291 7.02 0.94 -75.47
CA GLU A 291 7.94 0.91 -76.61
C GLU A 291 7.14 0.77 -77.90
N THR A 292 6.68 1.91 -78.43
CA THR A 292 6.08 1.96 -79.77
C THR A 292 7.18 2.18 -80.82
N PRO A 293 7.32 1.31 -81.83
CA PRO A 293 8.28 1.54 -82.92
C PRO A 293 7.99 2.84 -83.67
N VAL A 294 9.04 3.60 -83.99
CA VAL A 294 8.98 5.00 -84.48
C VAL A 294 8.08 5.21 -85.71
N ALA A 295 7.87 4.17 -86.52
CA ALA A 295 7.01 4.22 -87.72
C ALA A 295 5.49 4.26 -87.41
N GLU A 296 5.06 3.84 -86.21
CA GLU A 296 3.65 3.83 -85.81
C GLU A 296 3.28 5.03 -84.91
N ALA A 297 4.27 5.74 -84.35
CA ALA A 297 4.04 6.89 -83.49
C ALA A 297 3.52 8.14 -84.23
N GLU A 298 3.83 8.29 -85.53
CA GLU A 298 3.31 9.39 -86.35
C GLU A 298 1.80 9.26 -86.65
N ALA A 299 1.22 8.05 -86.54
CA ALA A 299 -0.20 7.82 -86.79
C ALA A 299 -1.10 8.06 -85.56
N ILE A 300 -0.53 8.14 -84.36
CA ILE A 300 -1.29 8.32 -83.09
C ILE A 300 -1.48 9.82 -82.75
N ALA A 301 -0.77 10.72 -83.43
CA ALA A 301 -0.82 12.15 -83.14
C ALA A 301 -2.15 12.86 -83.52
N ASP A 302 -3.02 12.21 -84.30
CA ASP A 302 -4.30 12.77 -84.78
C ASP A 302 -5.55 12.02 -84.25
N ASP A 303 -5.41 11.08 -83.31
CA ASP A 303 -6.57 10.42 -82.70
C ASP A 303 -7.15 11.26 -81.54
N ASP A 304 -8.03 12.19 -81.90
CA ASP A 304 -8.99 12.80 -80.98
C ASP A 304 -9.98 11.72 -80.51
N GLY A 305 -9.52 10.88 -79.58
CA GLY A 305 -10.37 9.92 -78.90
C GLY A 305 -11.59 10.62 -78.25
N PRO A 306 -12.76 9.97 -78.21
CA PRO A 306 -13.98 10.62 -77.73
C PRO A 306 -13.81 11.15 -76.30
N GLU A 307 -14.34 12.35 -76.03
CA GLU A 307 -14.48 12.86 -74.66
C GLU A 307 -15.10 11.74 -73.80
N PRO A 308 -14.46 11.32 -72.70
CA PRO A 308 -15.08 10.37 -71.79
C PRO A 308 -16.31 11.04 -71.20
N ALA A 309 -17.49 10.57 -71.61
CA ALA A 309 -18.74 10.92 -70.97
C ALA A 309 -18.71 10.39 -69.54
N ASP A 310 -18.62 11.33 -68.59
CA ASP A 310 -19.03 11.18 -67.20
C ASP A 310 -18.53 9.92 -66.48
N ALA A 311 -17.24 9.89 -66.18
CA ALA A 311 -16.79 9.30 -64.93
C ALA A 311 -17.29 10.20 -63.80
N ALA A 312 -18.48 9.91 -63.28
CA ALA A 312 -18.92 10.47 -62.02
C ALA A 312 -17.84 10.21 -60.97
N ASP A 313 -17.29 11.30 -60.43
CA ASP A 313 -16.23 11.32 -59.43
C ASP A 313 -16.46 10.29 -58.31
N PRO A 314 -15.51 9.41 -57.98
CA PRO A 314 -15.44 8.92 -56.61
C PRO A 314 -15.02 10.11 -55.73
N ASP A 315 -15.96 10.56 -54.89
CA ASP A 315 -15.79 11.62 -53.90
C ASP A 315 -14.84 11.13 -52.77
N VAL A 316 -13.56 11.03 -53.10
CA VAL A 316 -12.49 10.78 -52.14
C VAL A 316 -12.10 12.13 -51.55
N ALA A 317 -12.79 12.48 -50.48
CA ALA A 317 -12.45 13.58 -49.60
C ALA A 317 -11.03 13.37 -49.04
N VAL A 318 -10.09 14.20 -49.48
CA VAL A 318 -8.79 14.39 -48.82
C VAL A 318 -9.04 15.41 -47.70
N PRO A 319 -8.84 15.09 -46.41
CA PRO A 319 -8.92 16.09 -45.36
C PRO A 319 -7.70 17.02 -45.43
N SER A 320 -7.94 18.30 -45.65
CA SER A 320 -6.99 19.38 -45.36
C SER A 320 -7.15 19.81 -43.90
N GLU A 321 -6.04 20.05 -43.19
CA GLU A 321 -6.02 20.31 -41.75
C GLU A 321 -6.54 21.70 -41.30
N ASP A 322 -7.21 22.49 -42.15
CA ASP A 322 -7.56 23.89 -41.79
C ASP A 322 -8.95 24.40 -42.24
N GLU A 323 -9.98 23.53 -42.32
CA GLU A 323 -11.37 24.01 -42.45
C GLU A 323 -12.28 23.24 -41.48
N ASP A 324 -13.05 23.96 -40.65
CA ASP A 324 -14.12 23.42 -39.82
C ASP A 324 -15.03 22.55 -40.70
N ILE A 325 -14.94 21.22 -40.57
CA ILE A 325 -15.74 20.29 -41.37
C ILE A 325 -17.20 20.48 -40.94
N ALA A 326 -17.95 21.27 -41.71
CA ALA A 326 -19.39 21.40 -41.55
C ALA A 326 -20.01 20.00 -41.68
N SER A 327 -20.54 19.50 -40.57
CA SER A 327 -21.20 18.21 -40.55
C SER A 327 -22.48 18.26 -41.37
N LYS A 328 -22.73 17.21 -42.16
CA LYS A 328 -23.99 17.01 -42.91
C LYS A 328 -24.99 16.16 -42.10
N ALA A 329 -24.81 16.13 -40.78
CA ALA A 329 -25.63 15.36 -39.88
C ALA A 329 -25.88 16.12 -38.58
N THR A 330 -27.04 15.88 -38.00
CA THR A 330 -27.50 16.50 -36.76
C THR A 330 -27.86 15.42 -35.76
N PHE A 331 -27.46 15.59 -34.51
CA PHE A 331 -27.91 14.75 -33.42
C PHE A 331 -29.29 15.19 -32.97
N GLU A 332 -30.27 14.30 -33.07
CA GLU A 332 -31.61 14.50 -32.53
C GLU A 332 -31.71 13.80 -31.17
N LEU A 333 -31.99 14.56 -30.11
CA LEU A 333 -32.37 14.00 -28.81
C LEU A 333 -33.90 13.95 -28.71
N PHE A 334 -34.45 12.78 -28.40
CA PHE A 334 -35.89 12.55 -28.28
C PHE A 334 -36.20 11.61 -27.11
N GLU A 335 -37.40 11.71 -26.56
CA GLU A 335 -37.94 10.77 -25.57
C GLU A 335 -38.72 9.68 -26.31
N ASP A 336 -38.45 8.41 -25.99
CA ASP A 336 -39.13 7.28 -26.60
C ASP A 336 -40.48 6.99 -25.92
N ALA A 337 -41.21 6.00 -26.44
CA ALA A 337 -42.50 5.59 -25.88
C ALA A 337 -42.41 5.02 -24.45
N GLY A 338 -41.20 4.68 -23.97
CA GLY A 338 -40.91 4.17 -22.63
C GLY A 338 -40.51 5.26 -21.62
N ALA A 339 -40.60 6.53 -21.99
CA ALA A 339 -40.08 7.67 -21.21
C ALA A 339 -38.56 7.65 -20.99
N GLU A 340 -37.84 6.96 -21.88
CA GLU A 340 -36.39 6.95 -21.93
C GLU A 340 -35.88 7.90 -23.01
N TRP A 341 -34.86 8.68 -22.68
CA TRP A 341 -34.20 9.59 -23.60
C TRP A 341 -33.24 8.82 -24.51
N ARG A 342 -33.36 9.00 -25.81
CA ARG A 342 -32.44 8.45 -26.82
C ARG A 342 -31.88 9.57 -27.69
N TRP A 343 -30.80 9.25 -28.39
CA TRP A 343 -30.24 10.14 -29.39
C TRP A 343 -30.01 9.37 -30.68
N ARG A 344 -30.24 10.03 -31.81
CA ARG A 344 -29.89 9.48 -33.14
C ARG A 344 -29.11 10.52 -33.94
N LEU A 345 -28.12 10.08 -34.70
CA LEU A 345 -27.41 10.90 -35.66
C LEU A 345 -28.08 10.76 -37.02
N ARG A 346 -28.71 11.83 -37.50
CA ARG A 346 -29.44 11.85 -38.76
C ARG A 346 -28.69 12.68 -39.78
N HIS A 347 -28.45 12.11 -40.96
CA HIS A 347 -27.90 12.86 -42.09
C HIS A 347 -28.97 13.79 -42.67
N ASP A 348 -28.56 14.90 -43.29
CA ASP A 348 -29.44 15.82 -44.03
C ASP A 348 -30.30 15.16 -45.12
N ASN A 349 -29.93 13.95 -45.57
CA ASN A 349 -30.70 13.17 -46.55
C ASN A 349 -31.85 12.39 -45.92
N GLY A 350 -32.05 12.51 -44.60
CA GLY A 350 -33.10 11.84 -43.85
C GLY A 350 -32.71 10.49 -43.25
N ASN A 351 -31.54 9.93 -43.57
CA ASN A 351 -31.12 8.63 -43.09
C ASN A 351 -30.55 8.70 -41.66
N VAL A 352 -30.94 7.74 -40.83
CA VAL A 352 -30.31 7.51 -39.53
C VAL A 352 -28.99 6.78 -39.75
N ILE A 353 -27.90 7.41 -39.32
CA ILE A 353 -26.54 6.90 -39.46
C ILE A 353 -26.12 6.13 -38.20
N SER A 354 -26.59 6.57 -37.02
CA SER A 354 -26.27 5.94 -35.73
C SER A 354 -27.35 6.22 -34.69
N ASP A 355 -27.54 5.31 -33.73
CA ASP A 355 -28.40 5.48 -32.56
C ASP A 355 -27.63 5.18 -31.24
N SER A 356 -28.18 5.66 -30.14
CA SER A 356 -27.75 5.52 -28.75
C SER A 356 -27.63 4.09 -28.22
N GLY A 357 -28.19 3.08 -28.90
CA GLY A 357 -28.16 1.66 -28.53
C GLY A 357 -28.83 1.27 -27.21
N GLU A 358 -29.04 2.22 -26.30
CA GLU A 358 -29.75 2.09 -25.04
C GLU A 358 -30.59 3.35 -24.74
N GLY A 359 -31.64 3.20 -23.94
CA GLY A 359 -32.41 4.33 -23.41
C GLY A 359 -31.78 4.92 -22.16
N TYR A 360 -31.78 6.25 -22.05
CA TYR A 360 -31.27 6.97 -20.89
C TYR A 360 -32.40 7.51 -20.02
N ALA A 361 -32.30 7.35 -18.71
CA ALA A 361 -33.30 7.85 -17.76
C ALA A 361 -33.48 9.39 -17.75
N SER A 362 -32.63 10.16 -18.44
CA SER A 362 -32.80 11.62 -18.55
C SER A 362 -32.11 12.22 -19.78
N LYS A 363 -32.63 13.35 -20.26
CA LYS A 363 -32.03 14.17 -21.33
C LYS A 363 -30.56 14.51 -21.08
N SER A 364 -30.22 14.83 -19.83
CA SER A 364 -28.84 15.15 -19.45
C SER A 364 -27.90 13.94 -19.56
N ASN A 365 -28.39 12.73 -19.28
CA ASN A 365 -27.62 11.50 -19.47
C ASN A 365 -27.38 11.22 -20.95
N ALA A 366 -28.42 11.38 -21.79
CA ALA A 366 -28.32 11.24 -23.24
C ALA A 366 -27.33 12.26 -23.85
N LYS A 367 -27.37 13.53 -23.40
CA LYS A 367 -26.43 14.56 -23.84
C LYS A 367 -24.98 14.25 -23.45
N ARG A 368 -24.77 13.71 -22.24
CA ARG A 368 -23.44 13.24 -21.80
C ARG A 368 -22.95 12.03 -22.60
N ALA A 369 -23.85 11.13 -23.00
CA ALA A 369 -23.51 10.01 -23.87
C ALA A 369 -23.09 10.47 -25.27
N LEU A 370 -23.84 11.39 -25.87
CA LEU A 370 -23.49 12.03 -27.13
C LEU A 370 -22.14 12.74 -27.07
N GLY A 371 -21.81 13.42 -25.97
CA GLY A 371 -20.49 14.02 -25.77
C GLY A 371 -19.35 13.01 -25.87
N ARG A 372 -19.54 11.82 -25.27
CA ARG A 372 -18.57 10.71 -25.38
C ARG A 372 -18.44 10.20 -26.81
N VAL A 373 -19.55 10.08 -27.55
CA VAL A 373 -19.50 9.68 -28.97
C VAL A 373 -18.61 10.65 -29.75
N ARG A 374 -18.83 11.96 -29.64
CA ARG A 374 -18.03 12.96 -30.36
C ARG A 374 -16.53 12.88 -30.06
N GLU A 375 -16.20 12.66 -28.80
CA GLU A 375 -14.82 12.60 -28.31
C GLU A 375 -14.11 11.32 -28.78
N HIS A 376 -14.80 10.18 -28.81
CA HIS A 376 -14.17 8.87 -29.04
C HIS A 376 -14.28 8.38 -30.47
N VAL A 377 -15.25 8.85 -31.26
CA VAL A 377 -15.54 8.34 -32.61
C VAL A 377 -14.41 8.59 -33.61
N ALA A 378 -13.74 9.74 -33.52
CA ALA A 378 -12.67 10.12 -34.45
C ALA A 378 -11.40 9.28 -34.23
N ALA A 379 -11.14 8.88 -32.98
CA ALA A 379 -9.97 8.08 -32.57
C ALA A 379 -10.26 6.58 -32.44
N ALA A 380 -11.49 6.14 -32.70
CA ALA A 380 -11.90 4.75 -32.55
C ALA A 380 -11.34 3.87 -33.68
N ASP A 381 -10.57 2.84 -33.34
CA ASP A 381 -10.06 1.86 -34.29
C ASP A 381 -11.16 0.91 -34.80
N TYR A 382 -10.92 0.30 -35.98
CA TYR A 382 -11.78 -0.75 -36.52
C TYR A 382 -11.44 -2.07 -35.80
N LEU A 383 -12.41 -2.69 -35.13
CA LEU A 383 -12.26 -4.03 -34.57
C LEU A 383 -12.34 -5.05 -35.72
N ARG A 384 -11.25 -5.74 -36.03
CA ARG A 384 -11.28 -6.95 -36.85
C ARG A 384 -10.86 -8.12 -35.98
N VAL A 385 -11.81 -9.03 -35.74
CA VAL A 385 -11.51 -10.37 -35.23
C VAL A 385 -11.78 -11.29 -36.41
N ASP A 386 -10.72 -11.67 -37.13
CA ASP A 386 -10.81 -12.49 -38.34
C ASP A 386 -9.50 -13.26 -38.56
N PRO A 387 -9.36 -14.50 -38.06
CA PRO A 387 -10.29 -15.23 -37.18
C PRO A 387 -10.03 -15.01 -35.68
N ALA A 388 -8.91 -14.38 -35.29
CA ALA A 388 -8.61 -14.07 -33.89
C ALA A 388 -7.98 -12.69 -33.73
N ALA A 389 -8.09 -12.11 -32.53
CA ALA A 389 -7.48 -10.83 -32.17
C ALA A 389 -7.03 -10.85 -30.71
N PHE A 390 -5.95 -10.13 -30.42
CA PHE A 390 -5.49 -9.91 -29.05
C PHE A 390 -6.28 -8.77 -28.40
N GLU A 391 -7.02 -9.03 -27.34
CA GLU A 391 -7.57 -7.99 -26.47
C GLU A 391 -6.59 -7.66 -25.36
N MET A 392 -6.09 -6.41 -25.32
CA MET A 392 -5.26 -5.91 -24.23
C MET A 392 -6.09 -5.05 -23.29
N PHE A 393 -6.24 -5.48 -22.04
CA PHE A 393 -7.09 -4.84 -21.04
C PHE A 393 -6.37 -4.64 -19.70
N ARG A 394 -6.96 -3.83 -18.82
CA ARG A 394 -6.50 -3.67 -17.44
C ARG A 394 -7.43 -4.44 -16.52
N ASP A 395 -6.87 -5.31 -15.68
CA ASP A 395 -7.67 -6.11 -14.75
C ASP A 395 -8.14 -5.29 -13.53
N ALA A 396 -8.90 -5.93 -12.64
CA ALA A 396 -9.41 -5.30 -11.42
C ALA A 396 -8.30 -4.90 -10.42
N GLY A 397 -7.14 -5.55 -10.48
CA GLY A 397 -5.95 -5.23 -9.70
C GLY A 397 -5.15 -4.05 -10.28
N GLY A 398 -5.51 -3.57 -11.46
CA GLY A 398 -4.82 -2.49 -12.13
C GLY A 398 -3.59 -2.94 -12.92
N GLU A 399 -3.41 -4.24 -13.11
CA GLU A 399 -2.35 -4.82 -13.94
C GLU A 399 -2.84 -4.93 -15.40
N TRP A 400 -1.91 -4.85 -16.34
CA TRP A 400 -2.20 -5.00 -17.76
C TRP A 400 -2.13 -6.47 -18.15
N ARG A 401 -3.14 -6.96 -18.84
CA ARG A 401 -3.20 -8.33 -19.36
C ARG A 401 -3.61 -8.31 -20.82
N TRP A 402 -3.35 -9.40 -21.51
CA TRP A 402 -3.88 -9.59 -22.84
C TRP A 402 -4.49 -10.99 -22.97
N ARG A 403 -5.49 -11.13 -23.84
CA ARG A 403 -6.06 -12.43 -24.19
C ARG A 403 -6.23 -12.53 -25.71
N LEU A 404 -5.93 -13.67 -26.29
CA LEU A 404 -6.20 -13.96 -27.70
C LEU A 404 -7.62 -14.52 -27.81
N ILE A 405 -8.50 -13.81 -28.51
CA ILE A 405 -9.92 -14.15 -28.64
C ILE A 405 -10.19 -14.53 -30.09
N HIS A 406 -10.83 -15.67 -30.29
CA HIS A 406 -11.33 -16.09 -31.60
C HIS A 406 -12.67 -15.40 -31.91
N GLU A 407 -13.05 -15.29 -33.18
CA GLU A 407 -14.30 -14.66 -33.64
C GLU A 407 -15.58 -15.27 -33.03
N ASN A 408 -15.49 -16.51 -32.54
CA ASN A 408 -16.57 -17.19 -31.84
C ASN A 408 -16.66 -16.84 -30.33
N GLY A 409 -15.77 -16.00 -29.83
CA GLY A 409 -15.71 -15.55 -28.44
C GLY A 409 -14.85 -16.42 -27.51
N ASN A 410 -14.26 -17.51 -28.01
CA ASN A 410 -13.40 -18.37 -27.19
C ASN A 410 -12.03 -17.70 -26.96
N VAL A 411 -11.55 -17.76 -25.71
CA VAL A 411 -10.19 -17.38 -25.37
C VAL A 411 -9.27 -18.53 -25.76
N LEU A 412 -8.35 -18.26 -26.68
CA LEU A 412 -7.36 -19.23 -27.16
C LEU A 412 -6.10 -19.19 -26.31
N ALA A 413 -5.73 -18.03 -25.76
CA ALA A 413 -4.55 -17.83 -24.92
C ALA A 413 -4.73 -16.60 -24.02
N ASP A 414 -4.09 -16.57 -22.86
CA ASP A 414 -3.95 -15.39 -21.99
C ASP A 414 -2.46 -15.11 -21.73
N SER A 415 -2.12 -13.93 -21.22
CA SER A 415 -0.77 -13.58 -20.78
C SER A 415 -0.30 -14.40 -19.56
N GLY A 416 -1.22 -15.03 -18.83
CA GLY A 416 -0.97 -15.85 -17.64
C GLY A 416 -0.60 -15.04 -16.39
N GLU A 417 0.18 -13.98 -16.57
CA GLU A 417 0.56 -13.03 -15.52
C GLU A 417 0.06 -11.60 -15.82
N GLY A 418 -0.08 -10.80 -14.77
CA GLY A 418 -0.36 -9.37 -14.86
C GLY A 418 0.92 -8.57 -15.09
N TYR A 419 0.92 -7.69 -16.09
CA TYR A 419 2.03 -6.78 -16.37
C TYR A 419 1.86 -5.44 -15.66
N SER A 420 2.94 -4.95 -15.05
CA SER A 420 2.97 -3.63 -14.41
C SER A 420 2.75 -2.44 -15.36
N SER A 421 2.85 -2.64 -16.68
CA SER A 421 2.61 -1.58 -17.66
C SER A 421 2.10 -2.13 -19.00
N ARG A 422 1.37 -1.28 -19.72
CA ARG A 422 0.89 -1.55 -21.09
C ARG A 422 2.02 -1.92 -22.05
N SER A 423 3.16 -1.23 -21.96
CA SER A 423 4.31 -1.52 -22.82
C SER A 423 4.86 -2.93 -22.58
N LYS A 424 4.86 -3.41 -21.33
CA LYS A 424 5.28 -4.78 -21.01
C LYS A 424 4.27 -5.81 -21.50
N ALA A 425 2.97 -5.55 -21.38
CA ALA A 425 1.94 -6.41 -21.95
C ALA A 425 2.03 -6.52 -23.47
N ARG A 426 2.31 -5.40 -24.16
CA ARG A 426 2.56 -5.39 -25.60
C ARG A 426 3.81 -6.18 -25.99
N GLN A 427 4.90 -6.07 -25.23
CA GLN A 427 6.10 -6.88 -25.46
C GLN A 427 5.84 -8.39 -25.27
N GLY A 428 5.01 -8.77 -24.28
CA GLY A 428 4.59 -10.16 -24.09
C GLY A 428 3.80 -10.70 -25.28
N LEU A 429 2.83 -9.92 -25.76
CA LEU A 429 2.04 -10.23 -26.96
C LEU A 429 2.91 -10.33 -28.22
N ASP A 430 3.81 -9.37 -28.45
CA ASP A 430 4.71 -9.37 -29.61
C ASP A 430 5.68 -10.56 -29.56
N SER A 431 6.06 -11.02 -28.36
CA SER A 431 6.80 -12.27 -28.16
C SER A 431 5.99 -13.49 -28.61
N VAL A 432 4.68 -13.53 -28.34
CA VAL A 432 3.81 -14.62 -28.79
C VAL A 432 3.68 -14.61 -30.30
N ARG A 433 3.41 -13.44 -30.91
CA ARG A 433 3.37 -13.28 -32.39
C ARG A 433 4.65 -13.78 -33.07
N SER A 434 5.80 -13.46 -32.49
CA SER A 434 7.09 -13.77 -33.09
C SER A 434 7.55 -15.21 -32.88
N ASN A 435 7.03 -15.90 -31.85
CA ASN A 435 7.57 -17.20 -31.44
C ASN A 435 6.54 -18.34 -31.53
N ALA A 436 5.23 -18.07 -31.51
CA ALA A 436 4.22 -19.12 -31.42
C ALA A 436 4.30 -20.10 -32.59
N ALA A 437 4.33 -19.61 -33.84
CA ALA A 437 4.32 -20.44 -35.05
C ALA A 437 5.39 -21.55 -35.06
N ASP A 438 6.61 -21.19 -34.64
CA ASP A 438 7.80 -22.05 -34.69
C ASP A 438 8.20 -22.64 -33.32
N ALA A 439 7.43 -22.40 -32.25
CA ALA A 439 7.77 -22.88 -30.91
C ALA A 439 7.67 -24.41 -30.82
N ALA A 440 8.70 -25.08 -30.28
CA ALA A 440 8.67 -26.52 -30.04
C ALA A 440 7.59 -26.91 -29.02
N LEU A 441 7.08 -28.14 -29.07
CA LEU A 441 6.14 -28.69 -28.09
C LEU A 441 6.87 -29.72 -27.21
N GLU A 442 6.94 -29.48 -25.91
CA GLU A 442 7.44 -30.41 -24.89
C GLU A 442 6.25 -30.95 -24.08
N ALA A 443 5.98 -32.25 -24.18
CA ALA A 443 4.97 -32.94 -23.37
C ALA A 443 5.65 -33.70 -22.21
N VAL A 444 5.05 -33.65 -21.02
CA VAL A 444 5.55 -34.38 -19.84
C VAL A 444 5.54 -35.89 -20.11
N GLY A 445 6.72 -36.51 -20.24
CA GLY A 445 6.90 -37.96 -20.39
C GLY A 445 7.74 -38.41 -21.59
N GLU A 446 8.09 -37.51 -22.51
CA GLU A 446 9.04 -37.80 -23.58
C GLU A 446 10.44 -37.30 -23.18
N GLU A 447 11.38 -38.24 -22.98
CA GLU A 447 12.80 -37.90 -22.78
C GLU A 447 13.34 -37.23 -24.05
N GLY A 448 13.58 -35.92 -23.95
CA GLY A 448 14.59 -35.15 -24.68
C GLY A 448 14.85 -35.59 -26.12
N GLY A 449 13.93 -35.28 -27.03
CA GLY A 449 14.30 -35.15 -28.43
C GLY A 449 15.29 -33.99 -28.54
N GLU A 450 16.55 -34.31 -28.89
CA GLU A 450 17.60 -33.34 -29.18
C GLU A 450 17.03 -32.17 -29.99
N GLY A 451 17.06 -30.98 -29.41
CA GLY A 451 16.60 -29.75 -30.04
C GLY A 451 17.25 -29.63 -31.41
N GLY A 452 16.43 -29.78 -32.46
CA GLY A 452 16.88 -29.63 -33.82
C GLY A 452 17.61 -28.30 -33.96
N GLU A 453 18.90 -28.35 -34.26
CA GLU A 453 19.67 -27.22 -34.79
C GLU A 453 19.05 -26.84 -36.14
N GLY A 454 18.02 -25.98 -36.08
CA GLY A 454 17.14 -25.72 -37.21
C GLY A 454 16.22 -24.53 -36.98
N GLY A 455 16.74 -23.43 -36.45
CA GLY A 455 16.32 -22.04 -36.73
C GLY A 455 14.89 -21.60 -36.39
N GLY A 456 14.76 -20.65 -35.45
CA GLY A 456 13.66 -19.67 -35.46
C GLY A 456 13.22 -19.17 -34.09
N SER A 457 12.55 -20.00 -33.31
CA SER A 457 11.81 -19.57 -32.13
C SER A 457 12.67 -19.50 -30.86
N LYS A 458 12.40 -18.48 -30.04
CA LYS A 458 13.00 -18.30 -28.71
C LYS A 458 12.06 -18.81 -27.60
N ALA A 459 11.02 -19.58 -27.93
CA ALA A 459 10.03 -20.06 -26.98
C ALA A 459 9.60 -21.50 -27.24
N THR A 460 9.14 -22.16 -26.17
CA THR A 460 8.72 -23.57 -26.16
C THR A 460 7.34 -23.69 -25.50
N PHE A 461 6.43 -24.42 -26.12
CA PHE A 461 5.16 -24.83 -25.51
C PHE A 461 5.41 -26.01 -24.56
N GLU A 462 5.04 -25.85 -23.30
CA GLU A 462 5.03 -26.92 -22.31
C GLU A 462 3.60 -27.36 -22.06
N LEU A 463 3.32 -28.65 -22.31
CA LEU A 463 2.02 -29.27 -22.04
C LEU A 463 2.09 -30.09 -20.75
N PHE A 464 1.27 -29.78 -19.76
CA PHE A 464 1.29 -30.41 -18.44
C PHE A 464 -0.12 -30.63 -17.90
N GLU A 465 -0.27 -31.59 -16.98
CA GLU A 465 -1.48 -31.81 -16.21
C GLU A 465 -1.37 -31.03 -14.88
N ASP A 466 -2.41 -30.31 -14.51
CA ASP A 466 -2.44 -29.57 -13.25
C ASP A 466 -2.93 -30.44 -12.07
N ALA A 467 -2.96 -29.85 -10.87
CA ALA A 467 -3.39 -30.57 -9.66
C ALA A 467 -4.87 -30.98 -9.66
N ALA A 468 -5.69 -30.42 -10.57
CA ALA A 468 -7.10 -30.77 -10.74
C ALA A 468 -7.30 -31.89 -11.79
N GLY A 469 -6.23 -32.36 -12.42
CA GLY A 469 -6.29 -33.35 -13.51
C GLY A 469 -6.69 -32.74 -14.86
N GLU A 470 -6.63 -31.41 -14.99
CA GLU A 470 -6.90 -30.71 -16.24
C GLU A 470 -5.59 -30.52 -17.01
N HIS A 471 -5.63 -30.68 -18.33
CA HIS A 471 -4.48 -30.45 -19.19
C HIS A 471 -4.35 -28.96 -19.49
N ARG A 472 -3.17 -28.39 -19.24
CA ARG A 472 -2.85 -26.98 -19.48
C ARG A 472 -1.59 -26.88 -20.30
N TRP A 473 -1.47 -25.77 -21.02
CA TRP A 473 -0.25 -25.46 -21.74
C TRP A 473 0.24 -24.06 -21.37
N ARG A 474 1.56 -23.86 -21.44
CA ARG A 474 2.19 -22.54 -21.31
C ARG A 474 3.27 -22.37 -22.37
N LEU A 475 3.41 -21.17 -22.91
CA LEU A 475 4.49 -20.79 -23.80
C LEU A 475 5.58 -20.12 -22.96
N ARG A 476 6.73 -20.78 -22.83
CA ARG A 476 7.88 -20.28 -22.07
C ARG A 476 8.94 -19.76 -23.02
N HIS A 477 9.34 -18.52 -22.86
CA HIS A 477 10.48 -17.96 -23.59
C HIS A 477 11.81 -18.47 -22.98
N ARG A 478 12.88 -18.52 -23.76
CA ARG A 478 14.20 -19.04 -23.38
C ARG A 478 14.85 -18.35 -22.17
N ASN A 479 14.35 -17.18 -21.78
CA ASN A 479 14.78 -16.45 -20.59
C ASN A 479 14.06 -16.93 -19.31
N GLY A 480 13.17 -17.92 -19.41
CA GLY A 480 12.40 -18.48 -18.30
C GLY A 480 11.02 -17.84 -18.11
N ASN A 481 10.69 -16.75 -18.79
CA ASN A 481 9.42 -16.06 -18.62
C ASN A 481 8.29 -16.80 -19.33
N ILE A 482 7.14 -16.91 -18.66
CA ILE A 482 5.90 -17.31 -19.31
C ILE A 482 5.39 -16.12 -20.10
N VAL A 483 5.23 -16.31 -21.40
CA VAL A 483 4.73 -15.26 -22.29
C VAL A 483 3.26 -15.48 -22.62
N ALA A 484 2.75 -16.71 -22.56
CA ALA A 484 1.33 -17.01 -22.68
C ALA A 484 0.97 -18.32 -21.96
N ASP A 485 -0.29 -18.49 -21.60
CA ASP A 485 -0.86 -19.76 -21.14
C ASP A 485 -2.25 -20.01 -21.71
N SER A 486 -2.79 -21.20 -21.42
CA SER A 486 -4.10 -21.61 -21.89
C SER A 486 -5.28 -20.82 -21.31
N GLY A 487 -5.08 -20.06 -20.21
CA GLY A 487 -6.12 -19.41 -19.41
C GLY A 487 -7.03 -20.38 -18.64
N GLU A 488 -7.45 -21.46 -19.31
CA GLU A 488 -8.38 -22.48 -18.82
C GLU A 488 -7.74 -23.88 -18.86
N GLY A 489 -8.31 -24.82 -18.10
CA GLY A 489 -7.91 -26.23 -18.13
C GLY A 489 -8.72 -27.01 -19.18
N TYR A 490 -8.05 -27.88 -19.93
CA TYR A 490 -8.68 -28.76 -20.91
C TYR A 490 -8.96 -30.13 -20.31
N ALA A 491 -10.14 -30.68 -20.62
CA ALA A 491 -10.53 -32.02 -20.16
C ALA A 491 -9.71 -33.17 -20.79
N SER A 492 -8.93 -32.90 -21.85
CA SER A 492 -8.07 -33.90 -22.49
C SER A 492 -6.79 -33.26 -23.05
N GLU A 493 -5.73 -34.05 -23.08
CA GLU A 493 -4.45 -33.69 -23.69
C GLU A 493 -4.60 -33.31 -25.17
N SER A 494 -5.48 -34.01 -25.88
CA SER A 494 -5.83 -33.68 -27.27
C SER A 494 -6.45 -32.29 -27.41
N GLY A 495 -7.35 -31.91 -26.50
CA GLY A 495 -7.98 -30.58 -26.53
C GLY A 495 -6.96 -29.46 -26.27
N ALA A 496 -6.00 -29.70 -25.38
CA ALA A 496 -4.89 -28.77 -25.15
C ALA A 496 -3.96 -28.67 -26.38
N ARG A 497 -3.67 -29.78 -27.08
CA ARG A 497 -2.90 -29.76 -28.33
C ARG A 497 -3.60 -28.97 -29.44
N ASP A 498 -4.90 -29.20 -29.63
CA ASP A 498 -5.70 -28.46 -30.61
C ASP A 498 -5.70 -26.95 -30.32
N ALA A 499 -5.68 -26.56 -29.04
CA ALA A 499 -5.57 -25.16 -28.65
C ALA A 499 -4.21 -24.56 -29.00
N ILE A 500 -3.12 -25.30 -28.79
CA ILE A 500 -1.77 -24.88 -29.20
C ILE A 500 -1.72 -24.68 -30.71
N GLU A 501 -2.32 -25.58 -31.51
CA GLU A 501 -2.38 -25.44 -32.96
C GLU A 501 -3.11 -24.15 -33.39
N ARG A 502 -4.24 -23.81 -32.76
CA ARG A 502 -4.95 -22.55 -33.01
C ARG A 502 -4.12 -21.32 -32.65
N VAL A 503 -3.35 -21.37 -31.56
CA VAL A 503 -2.45 -20.27 -31.17
C VAL A 503 -1.29 -20.13 -32.16
N ARG A 504 -0.75 -21.24 -32.68
CA ARG A 504 0.26 -21.23 -33.74
C ARG A 504 -0.26 -20.66 -35.05
N GLU A 505 -1.50 -20.99 -35.41
CA GLU A 505 -2.13 -20.56 -36.65
C GLU A 505 -2.55 -19.09 -36.62
N TYR A 506 -3.22 -18.66 -35.54
CA TYR A 506 -3.82 -17.31 -35.49
C TYR A 506 -2.97 -16.28 -34.77
N GLY A 507 -2.10 -16.70 -33.85
CA GLY A 507 -1.28 -15.81 -33.03
C GLY A 507 -0.42 -14.83 -33.83
N PRO A 508 0.32 -15.27 -34.88
CA PRO A 508 1.21 -14.38 -35.65
C PRO A 508 0.49 -13.22 -36.35
N ASP A 509 -0.71 -13.46 -36.88
CA ASP A 509 -1.46 -12.51 -37.73
C ASP A 509 -2.61 -11.79 -36.99
N ALA A 510 -2.92 -12.18 -35.75
CA ALA A 510 -4.02 -11.61 -34.97
C ALA A 510 -3.79 -10.13 -34.66
N ASP A 511 -4.75 -9.25 -34.97
CA ASP A 511 -4.72 -7.81 -34.69
C ASP A 511 -4.71 -7.49 -33.17
N VAL A 512 -4.12 -6.35 -32.75
CA VAL A 512 -4.18 -5.91 -31.33
C VAL A 512 -5.34 -4.94 -31.14
N LEU A 513 -6.27 -5.35 -30.29
CA LEU A 513 -7.37 -4.55 -29.78
C LEU A 513 -6.90 -3.86 -28.49
N GLU A 514 -6.70 -2.54 -28.55
CA GLU A 514 -6.24 -1.77 -27.40
C GLU A 514 -7.44 -1.17 -26.66
N VAL A 515 -7.71 -1.65 -25.42
CA VAL A 515 -8.83 -1.19 -24.55
C VAL A 515 -8.57 0.22 -23.94
N GLY A 516 -7.90 1.09 -24.69
CA GLY A 516 -7.70 2.50 -24.36
C GLY A 516 -8.84 3.38 -24.85
N ASN A 517 -9.39 3.08 -26.04
CA ASN A 517 -10.38 3.89 -26.76
C ASN A 517 -11.61 3.03 -27.10
N ALA A 518 -12.75 3.67 -27.37
CA ALA A 518 -13.92 2.95 -27.88
C ALA A 518 -13.59 2.34 -29.25
N ALA A 519 -14.09 1.14 -29.54
CA ALA A 519 -13.80 0.42 -30.79
C ALA A 519 -15.08 0.08 -31.56
N PHE A 520 -15.01 0.18 -32.89
CA PHE A 520 -16.11 -0.23 -33.76
C PHE A 520 -16.07 -1.74 -34.01
N GLU A 521 -17.00 -2.47 -33.41
CA GLU A 521 -17.23 -3.89 -33.70
C GLU A 521 -18.20 -4.04 -34.86
N ILE A 522 -17.79 -4.77 -35.90
CA ILE A 522 -18.66 -5.16 -37.02
C ILE A 522 -19.01 -6.63 -36.84
N TYR A 523 -20.30 -6.96 -36.86
CA TYR A 523 -20.78 -8.33 -36.66
C TYR A 523 -21.97 -8.63 -37.58
N GLU A 524 -22.20 -9.90 -37.86
CA GLU A 524 -23.40 -10.37 -38.55
C GLU A 524 -24.50 -10.71 -37.52
N ASP A 525 -25.70 -10.19 -37.72
CA ASP A 525 -26.84 -10.49 -36.84
C ASP A 525 -27.50 -11.83 -37.19
N ALA A 526 -28.39 -12.33 -36.32
CA ALA A 526 -29.09 -13.59 -36.52
C ALA A 526 -29.97 -13.62 -37.80
N GLY A 527 -30.20 -12.47 -38.44
CA GLY A 527 -30.92 -12.33 -39.71
C GLY A 527 -30.01 -12.28 -40.94
N GLY A 528 -28.70 -12.52 -40.78
CA GLY A 528 -27.70 -12.48 -41.85
C GLY A 528 -27.38 -11.06 -42.35
N LYS A 529 -27.70 -10.03 -41.55
CA LYS A 529 -27.38 -8.63 -41.88
C LYS A 529 -26.18 -8.17 -41.09
N TRP A 530 -25.34 -7.37 -41.74
CA TRP A 530 -24.16 -6.79 -41.11
C TRP A 530 -24.55 -5.58 -40.27
N ARG A 531 -24.08 -5.52 -39.03
CA ARG A 531 -24.29 -4.40 -38.10
C ARG A 531 -22.98 -3.97 -37.51
N TRP A 532 -22.95 -2.78 -36.94
CA TRP A 532 -21.81 -2.33 -36.17
C TRP A 532 -22.26 -1.72 -34.84
N ARG A 533 -21.39 -1.79 -33.84
CA ARG A 533 -21.55 -1.11 -32.55
C ARG A 533 -20.22 -0.55 -32.07
N LEU A 534 -20.28 0.65 -31.50
CA LEU A 534 -19.17 1.29 -30.82
C LEU A 534 -19.18 0.82 -29.36
N ARG A 535 -18.22 -0.02 -28.97
CA ARG A 535 -18.08 -0.47 -27.58
C ARG A 535 -17.04 0.35 -26.84
N HIS A 536 -17.39 0.76 -25.63
CA HIS A 536 -16.46 1.40 -24.70
C HIS A 536 -15.84 0.36 -23.76
N ARG A 537 -14.69 0.70 -23.16
CA ARG A 537 -13.87 -0.17 -22.28
C ARG A 537 -14.60 -0.84 -21.10
N ASN A 538 -15.79 -0.36 -20.74
CA ASN A 538 -16.61 -0.92 -19.65
C ASN A 538 -17.67 -1.92 -20.15
N GLY A 539 -17.64 -2.30 -21.44
CA GLY A 539 -18.59 -3.21 -22.07
C GLY A 539 -19.87 -2.54 -22.57
N ASN A 540 -20.07 -1.25 -22.28
CA ASN A 540 -21.27 -0.54 -22.72
C ASN A 540 -21.21 -0.25 -24.22
N ILE A 541 -22.34 -0.48 -24.88
CA ILE A 541 -22.57 0.00 -26.24
C ILE A 541 -22.82 1.50 -26.14
N VAL A 542 -21.93 2.28 -26.76
CA VAL A 542 -22.03 3.73 -26.78
C VAL A 542 -22.83 4.20 -27.99
N ALA A 543 -22.75 3.48 -29.10
CA ALA A 543 -23.49 3.76 -30.32
C ALA A 543 -23.68 2.47 -31.12
N ASP A 544 -24.73 2.37 -31.92
CA ASP A 544 -24.87 1.32 -32.92
C ASP A 544 -25.38 1.85 -34.27
N SER A 545 -25.42 0.95 -35.24
CA SER A 545 -25.79 1.25 -36.63
C SER A 545 -27.25 1.64 -36.84
N GLY A 546 -28.15 1.41 -35.89
CA GLY A 546 -29.61 1.61 -35.97
C GLY A 546 -30.33 0.70 -36.99
N GLN A 547 -29.63 0.25 -38.03
CA GLN A 547 -30.11 -0.57 -39.13
C GLN A 547 -29.12 -1.70 -39.46
N GLY A 548 -29.61 -2.72 -40.16
CA GLY A 548 -28.79 -3.82 -40.68
C GLY A 548 -28.45 -3.61 -42.15
N TYR A 549 -27.17 -3.78 -42.49
CA TYR A 549 -26.62 -3.64 -43.83
C TYR A 549 -26.61 -4.97 -44.58
N ALA A 550 -26.77 -4.91 -45.90
CA ALA A 550 -26.74 -6.10 -46.76
C ALA A 550 -25.35 -6.71 -46.94
N SER A 551 -24.29 -5.97 -46.61
CA SER A 551 -22.90 -6.43 -46.76
C SER A 551 -22.02 -5.78 -45.69
N ARG A 552 -20.89 -6.45 -45.40
CA ARG A 552 -19.84 -5.93 -44.51
C ARG A 552 -19.28 -4.59 -44.99
N SER A 553 -19.07 -4.44 -46.30
CA SER A 553 -18.58 -3.19 -46.89
C SER A 553 -19.55 -2.02 -46.63
N ASN A 554 -20.86 -2.25 -46.72
CA ASN A 554 -21.86 -1.23 -46.44
C ASN A 554 -21.86 -0.83 -44.94
N ALA A 555 -21.56 -1.78 -44.04
CA ALA A 555 -21.38 -1.48 -42.61
C ALA A 555 -20.13 -0.63 -42.34
N VAL A 556 -19.03 -0.88 -43.05
CA VAL A 556 -17.79 -0.07 -43.00
C VAL A 556 -18.03 1.35 -43.54
N GLU A 557 -18.79 1.49 -44.64
CA GLU A 557 -19.20 2.79 -45.17
C GLU A 557 -20.08 3.56 -44.16
N GLY A 558 -20.96 2.85 -43.44
CA GLY A 558 -21.71 3.38 -42.32
C GLY A 558 -20.81 3.97 -41.23
N ILE A 559 -19.80 3.22 -40.78
CA ILE A 559 -18.81 3.68 -39.79
C ILE A 559 -18.04 4.89 -40.31
N THR A 560 -17.61 4.88 -41.57
CA THR A 560 -16.89 6.00 -42.20
C THR A 560 -17.74 7.27 -42.21
N THR A 561 -19.05 7.12 -42.44
CA THR A 561 -20.01 8.22 -42.38
C THR A 561 -20.16 8.77 -40.97
N VAL A 562 -20.16 7.90 -39.95
CA VAL A 562 -20.20 8.30 -38.54
C VAL A 562 -18.92 9.03 -38.14
N LYS A 563 -17.73 8.49 -38.46
CA LYS A 563 -16.43 9.13 -38.19
C LYS A 563 -16.31 10.51 -38.82
N ARG A 564 -16.88 10.69 -40.01
CA ARG A 564 -16.85 11.96 -40.75
C ARG A 564 -17.78 13.02 -40.14
N ASN A 565 -18.99 12.66 -39.73
CA ASN A 565 -20.02 13.63 -39.39
C ASN A 565 -20.24 13.82 -37.87
N ALA A 566 -19.99 12.80 -37.05
CA ALA A 566 -20.25 12.87 -35.62
C ALA A 566 -19.43 13.95 -34.87
N PRO A 567 -18.13 14.19 -35.16
CA PRO A 567 -17.35 15.21 -34.43
C PRO A 567 -17.89 16.63 -34.58
N GLY A 568 -18.39 16.99 -35.77
CA GLY A 568 -18.86 18.33 -36.11
C GLY A 568 -20.38 18.53 -36.12
N ALA A 569 -21.18 17.48 -35.82
CA ALA A 569 -22.65 17.58 -35.84
C ALA A 569 -23.16 18.55 -34.77
N GLU A 570 -24.25 19.26 -35.00
CA GLU A 570 -24.95 20.00 -33.94
C GLU A 570 -25.91 19.08 -33.18
N ALA A 571 -26.39 19.51 -32.00
CA ALA A 571 -27.33 18.72 -31.19
C ALA A 571 -28.62 19.50 -30.98
N GLU A 572 -29.71 18.97 -31.51
CA GLU A 572 -31.05 19.54 -31.42
C GLU A 572 -31.96 18.67 -30.55
N THR A 573 -32.96 19.28 -29.92
CA THR A 573 -34.00 18.54 -29.21
C THR A 573 -35.23 18.49 -30.08
N GLY A 574 -35.68 17.30 -30.47
CA GLY A 574 -36.99 17.11 -31.07
C GLY A 574 -38.05 16.97 -29.98
N ASP A 575 -39.22 17.59 -30.16
CA ASP A 575 -40.41 17.19 -29.41
C ASP A 575 -40.85 15.81 -29.90
N ALA A 576 -41.34 14.97 -28.99
CA ALA A 576 -41.87 13.65 -29.34
C ALA A 576 -43.15 13.79 -30.18
N GLY A 577 -42.99 13.91 -31.50
CA GLY A 577 -44.09 13.89 -32.46
C GLY A 577 -43.78 14.53 -33.81
N GLU A 578 -43.27 13.72 -34.75
CA GLU A 578 -43.88 13.51 -36.09
C GLU A 578 -43.31 12.24 -36.75
#